data_AF-A0A2D7TFZ4-F1
#
_entry.id   AF-A0A2D7TFZ4-F1
#
_cell.length_a   1.000
_cell.length_b   1.000
_cell.length_c   1.000
_cell.angle_alpha   90.00
_cell.angle_beta   90.00
_cell.angle_gamma   90.00
#
_symmetry.space_group_name_H-M   'P 1'
#
loop_
_entity.id
_entity.type
_entity.pdbx_description
1 polymer ?
#
loop_
_entity_poly.entity_id
_entity_poly.type
_entity_poly.pdbx_seq_one_letter_code
_entity_poly.pdbx_strand_id
1 'polypeptide(L)'
;MYGGFIHAGVGFLMILILSGVNGLGIVKANSIKVFVALLFTICAFGIFTIENKIDWMYGINLAIGSSIGGWVTSRWSFDKSEKIMRYILCVIICFLAIRLWMI
;
A
#
# COMPACT_ATOMS: atom_id res chain seq x y z
N MET A 1 2.74 11.65 -15.78
CA MET A 1 4.04 11.26 -15.18
C MET A 1 4.21 11.64 -13.70
N TYR A 2 3.44 12.59 -13.13
CA TYR A 2 3.55 12.97 -11.70
C TYR A 2 2.66 12.18 -10.73
N GLY A 3 1.66 11.45 -11.24
CA GLY A 3 0.68 10.74 -10.41
C GLY A 3 1.31 9.69 -9.47
N GLY A 4 2.31 8.94 -9.93
CA GLY A 4 2.93 7.87 -9.14
C GLY A 4 3.70 8.36 -7.92
N PHE A 5 4.39 9.50 -8.02
CA PHE A 5 5.16 10.09 -6.91
C PHE A 5 4.22 10.65 -5.83
N ILE A 6 3.16 11.36 -6.24
CA ILE A 6 2.12 11.84 -5.33
C ILE A 6 1.36 10.66 -4.71
N HIS A 7 1.02 9.63 -5.49
CA HIS A 7 0.30 8.46 -5.02
C HIS A 7 1.09 7.66 -3.96
N ALA A 8 2.43 7.55 -4.12
CA ALA A 8 3.29 6.95 -3.10
C ALA A 8 3.38 7.81 -1.82
N GLY A 9 3.40 9.15 -1.95
CA GLY A 9 3.45 10.07 -0.81
C GLY A 9 2.15 10.20 -0.02
N VAL A 10 0.99 10.10 -0.68
CA VAL A 10 -0.34 10.22 -0.05
C VAL A 10 -0.56 9.15 1.03
N GLY A 11 -0.06 7.93 0.81
CA GLY A 11 -0.15 6.86 1.81
C GLY A 11 0.62 7.16 3.09
N PHE A 12 1.81 7.75 2.98
CA PHE A 12 2.61 8.19 4.12
C PHE A 12 1.98 9.39 4.83
N LEU A 13 1.47 10.37 4.08
CA LEU A 13 0.74 11.52 4.65
C LEU A 13 -0.49 11.07 5.43
N MET A 14 -1.27 10.12 4.92
CA MET A 14 -2.41 9.54 5.64
C MET A 14 -1.98 8.92 6.98
N ILE A 15 -0.92 8.11 6.98
CA ILE A 15 -0.43 7.47 8.21
C ILE A 15 0.13 8.52 9.19
N LEU A 16 0.82 9.55 8.69
CA LEU A 16 1.39 10.62 9.51
C LEU A 16 0.30 11.44 10.21
N ILE A 17 -0.81 11.73 9.52
CA ILE A 17 -1.96 12.42 10.10
C ILE A 17 -2.69 11.51 11.09
N LEU A 18 -2.94 10.24 10.74
CA LEU A 18 -3.68 9.32 11.61
C LEU A 18 -2.91 8.88 12.86
N SER A 19 -1.60 8.62 12.72
CA SER A 19 -0.73 8.21 13.82
C SER A 19 -0.29 9.42 14.66
N GLY A 20 -0.02 10.56 14.03
CA GLY A 20 0.42 11.79 14.70
C GLY A 20 -0.66 12.51 15.50
N VAL A 21 -1.91 12.54 15.01
CA VAL A 21 -3.00 13.31 15.65
C VAL A 21 -3.84 12.48 16.63
N ASN A 22 -4.03 11.17 16.37
CA ASN A 22 -4.89 10.32 17.20
C ASN A 22 -4.14 9.37 18.16
N GLY A 23 -2.80 9.36 18.16
CA GLY A 23 -2.01 8.44 19.00
C GLY A 23 -2.27 6.95 18.71
N LEU A 24 -2.87 6.65 17.55
CA LEU A 24 -3.16 5.27 17.13
C LEU A 24 -1.85 4.56 16.80
N GLY A 25 -1.68 3.37 17.36
CA GLY A 25 -0.55 2.50 17.04
C GLY A 25 -0.41 2.29 15.53
N ILE A 26 0.83 2.18 15.05
CA ILE A 26 1.22 2.15 13.63
C ILE A 26 0.39 1.13 12.83
N VAL A 27 0.04 0.01 13.46
CA VAL A 27 -0.78 -1.06 12.89
C VAL A 27 -2.20 -0.60 12.59
N LYS A 28 -2.86 0.13 13.51
CA LYS A 28 -4.24 0.58 13.36
C LYS A 28 -4.37 1.70 12.32
N ALA A 29 -3.38 2.60 12.27
CA ALA A 29 -3.30 3.62 11.24
C ALA A 29 -3.11 3.02 9.83
N ASN A 30 -2.23 2.02 9.71
CA ASN A 30 -2.01 1.32 8.44
C ASN A 30 -3.28 0.58 7.96
N SER A 31 -4.03 -0.07 8.86
CA SER A 31 -5.28 -0.75 8.50
C SER A 31 -6.34 0.20 7.92
N ILE A 32 -6.53 1.38 8.52
CA ILE A 32 -7.48 2.38 8.01
C ILE A 32 -7.01 2.90 6.65
N LYS A 33 -5.71 3.18 6.48
CA LYS A 33 -5.15 3.60 5.19
C LYS A 33 -5.40 2.57 4.09
N VAL A 34 -5.25 1.28 4.38
CA VAL A 34 -5.51 0.20 3.41
C VAL A 34 -6.99 0.14 3.06
N PHE A 35 -7.89 0.33 4.04
CA PHE A 35 -9.34 0.38 3.78
C PHE A 35 -9.73 1.55 2.86
N VAL A 36 -9.19 2.73 3.09
CA VAL A 36 -9.45 3.90 2.23
C VAL A 36 -8.88 3.68 0.82
N ALA A 37 -7.68 3.08 0.72
CA ALA A 37 -7.09 2.74 -0.58
C ALA A 37 -7.93 1.73 -1.36
N LEU A 38 -8.58 0.78 -0.68
CA LEU A 38 -9.49 -0.18 -1.30
C LEU A 38 -10.72 0.53 -1.89
N LEU A 39 -11.37 1.40 -1.12
CA LEU A 39 -12.51 2.21 -1.61
C LEU A 39 -12.11 3.05 -2.82
N PHE A 40 -10.96 3.73 -2.75
CA PHE A 40 -10.44 4.51 -3.87
C PHE A 40 -10.20 3.63 -5.12
N THR A 41 -9.66 2.43 -4.94
CA THR A 41 -9.38 1.50 -6.04
C THR A 41 -10.67 1.02 -6.71
N ILE A 42 -11.73 0.76 -5.95
CA ILE A 42 -13.05 0.39 -6.50
C ILE A 42 -13.62 1.54 -7.35
N CYS A 43 -13.59 2.77 -6.82
CA CYS A 43 -14.07 3.94 -7.56
C CYS A 43 -13.24 4.18 -8.83
N ALA A 44 -11.91 4.10 -8.73
CA ALA A 44 -11.01 4.26 -9.87
C ALA A 44 -11.27 3.19 -10.94
N PHE A 45 -11.40 1.92 -10.55
CA PHE A 45 -11.71 0.82 -11.46
C PHE A 45 -13.02 1.06 -12.22
N GLY A 46 -14.08 1.53 -11.54
CA GLY A 46 -15.36 1.87 -12.18
C GLY A 46 -15.21 2.95 -13.25
N ILE A 47 -14.49 4.04 -12.94
CA ILE A 47 -14.23 5.14 -13.89
C ILE A 47 -13.41 4.65 -15.08
N PHE A 48 -12.32 3.91 -14.84
CA PHE A 48 -11.47 3.40 -15.93
C PHE A 48 -12.19 2.39 -16.83
N THR A 49 -13.16 1.64 -16.29
CA THR A 49 -13.98 0.70 -17.06
C THR A 49 -14.90 1.47 -18.01
N ILE A 50 -15.54 2.54 -17.55
CA ILE A 50 -16.41 3.40 -18.38
C ILE A 50 -15.62 4.06 -19.51
N GLU A 51 -14.39 4.48 -19.22
CA GLU A 51 -13.50 5.14 -20.18
C GLU A 51 -12.80 4.17 -21.17
N ASN A 52 -13.06 2.85 -21.09
CA ASN A 52 -12.42 1.81 -21.90
C ASN A 52 -10.88 1.84 -21.90
N LYS A 53 -10.25 2.33 -20.82
CA LYS A 53 -8.78 2.40 -20.69
C LYS A 53 -8.19 1.21 -19.92
N ILE A 54 -8.93 0.12 -19.80
CA ILE A 54 -8.49 -1.07 -19.07
C ILE A 54 -7.92 -2.08 -20.05
N ASP A 55 -6.61 -2.30 -19.95
CA ASP A 55 -5.99 -3.49 -20.51
C ASP A 55 -6.30 -4.70 -19.62
N TRP A 56 -7.27 -5.50 -20.06
CA TRP A 56 -7.74 -6.67 -19.31
C TRP A 56 -6.65 -7.70 -19.01
N MET A 57 -5.69 -7.89 -19.93
CA MET A 57 -4.59 -8.84 -19.76
C MET A 57 -3.64 -8.42 -18.64
N TYR A 58 -3.26 -7.13 -18.58
CA TYR A 58 -2.44 -6.60 -17.50
C TYR A 58 -3.23 -6.45 -16.20
N GLY A 59 -4.51 -6.07 -16.28
CA GLY A 59 -5.40 -5.89 -15.13
C GLY A 59 -5.60 -7.17 -14.34
N ILE A 60 -5.87 -8.30 -15.02
CA ILE A 60 -6.06 -9.60 -14.35
C ILE A 60 -4.76 -10.09 -13.70
N ASN A 61 -3.64 -10.03 -14.42
CA ASN A 61 -2.34 -10.44 -13.87
C ASN A 61 -1.97 -9.61 -12.62
N LEU A 62 -2.18 -8.29 -12.68
CA LEU A 62 -1.92 -7.40 -11.56
C LEU A 62 -2.87 -7.64 -10.38
N ALA A 63 -4.15 -7.88 -10.66
CA ALA A 63 -5.16 -8.19 -9.64
C ALA A 63 -4.83 -9.49 -8.91
N ILE A 64 -4.46 -10.55 -9.64
CA ILE A 64 -4.06 -11.84 -9.07
C ILE A 64 -2.81 -11.66 -8.20
N GLY A 65 -1.75 -11.04 -8.73
CA GLY A 65 -0.51 -10.83 -7.99
C GLY A 65 -0.71 -10.00 -6.72
N SER A 66 -1.49 -8.91 -6.81
CA SER A 66 -1.78 -8.04 -5.66
C SER A 66 -2.65 -8.72 -4.61
N SER A 67 -3.62 -9.53 -5.04
CA SER A 67 -4.52 -10.26 -4.13
C SER A 67 -3.79 -11.37 -3.39
N ILE A 68 -2.97 -12.15 -4.10
CA ILE A 68 -2.14 -13.21 -3.49
C ILE A 68 -1.15 -12.59 -2.50
N GLY A 69 -0.42 -11.55 -2.90
CA GLY A 69 0.53 -10.86 -2.04
C GLY A 69 -0.14 -10.29 -0.78
N GLY A 70 -1.31 -9.66 -0.92
CA GLY A 70 -2.08 -9.14 0.21
C GLY A 70 -2.57 -10.25 1.15
N TRP A 71 -3.08 -11.36 0.60
CA TRP A 71 -3.60 -12.47 1.40
C TRP A 71 -2.51 -13.20 2.18
N VAL A 72 -1.38 -13.51 1.53
CA VAL A 72 -0.23 -14.17 2.17
C VAL A 72 0.34 -13.27 3.27
N THR A 73 0.54 -11.98 2.98
CA THR A 73 1.12 -11.03 3.95
C THR A 73 0.18 -10.81 5.14
N SER A 74 -1.13 -10.68 4.91
CA SER A 74 -2.14 -10.49 5.97
C SER A 74 -2.17 -11.68 6.94
N ARG A 75 -2.16 -12.91 6.40
CA ARG A 75 -2.14 -14.13 7.22
C ARG A 75 -0.84 -14.28 8.02
N TRP A 76 0.29 -13.90 7.44
CA TRP A 76 1.59 -13.95 8.12
C TRP A 76 1.76 -12.86 9.18
N SER A 77 1.00 -11.77 9.06
CA SER A 77 1.07 -10.63 9.98
C SER A 77 0.26 -10.81 11.27
N PHE A 78 -0.53 -11.87 11.40
CA PHE A 78 -1.49 -12.04 12.50
C PHE A 78 -0.87 -12.44 13.86
N ASP A 79 0.37 -12.95 13.87
CA ASP A 79 1.02 -13.48 15.09
C ASP A 79 2.42 -12.86 15.37
N LYS A 80 2.78 -11.81 14.64
CA LYS A 80 4.09 -11.16 14.76
C LYS A 80 4.01 -9.96 15.70
N SER A 81 4.83 -9.96 16.75
CA SER A 81 5.01 -8.81 17.65
C SER A 81 5.29 -7.54 16.83
N GLU A 82 4.71 -6.41 17.24
CA GLU A 82 4.85 -5.08 16.62
C GLU A 82 6.33 -4.72 16.34
N LYS A 83 7.24 -5.14 17.22
CA LYS A 83 8.70 -4.94 17.06
C LYS A 83 9.26 -5.61 15.79
N ILE A 84 8.79 -6.82 15.46
CA ILE A 84 9.26 -7.57 14.30
C ILE A 84 8.79 -6.89 13.01
N MET A 85 7.54 -6.41 12.98
CA MET A 85 7.01 -5.68 11.84
C MET A 85 7.80 -4.39 11.60
N ARG A 86 8.14 -3.66 12.67
CA ARG A 86 8.96 -2.44 12.61
C ARG A 86 10.37 -2.71 12.06
N TYR A 87 10.98 -3.83 12.45
CA TYR A 87 12.31 -4.23 11.96
C TYR A 87 12.29 -4.60 10.47
N ILE A 88 11.31 -5.39 10.04
CA ILE A 88 11.12 -5.74 8.62
C ILE A 88 10.92 -4.48 7.77
N LEU A 89 10.09 -3.55 8.23
CA LEU A 89 9.89 -2.24 7.57
C LEU A 89 11.20 -1.47 7.43
N CYS A 90 12.03 -1.38 8.48
CA CYS A 90 13.32 -0.70 8.41
C CYS A 90 14.24 -1.33 7.36
N VAL A 91 14.36 -2.66 7.33
CA VAL A 91 15.19 -3.38 6.35
C VAL A 91 14.72 -3.09 4.93
N ILE A 92 13.40 -3.14 4.68
CA ILE A 92 12.82 -2.85 3.37
C ILE A 92 13.11 -1.41 2.93
N ILE A 93 12.97 -0.43 3.83
CA ILE A 93 13.24 0.99 3.53
C ILE A 93 14.72 1.19 3.22
N CYS A 94 15.64 0.62 4.00
CA CYS A 94 17.07 0.70 3.72
C CYS A 94 17.40 0.08 2.35
N PHE A 95 16.84 -1.09 2.04
CA PHE A 95 17.04 -1.73 0.74
C PHE A 95 16.53 -0.88 -0.42
N LEU A 96 15.32 -0.30 -0.29
CA LEU A 96 14.75 0.61 -1.28
C LEU A 96 15.59 1.88 -1.46
N ALA A 97 16.09 2.47 -0.37
CA ALA A 97 16.95 3.66 -0.42
C ALA A 97 18.25 3.37 -1.19
N ILE A 98 18.88 2.22 -0.94
CA ILE A 98 20.09 1.79 -1.66
C ILE A 98 19.78 1.54 -3.14
N ARG A 99 18.67 0.83 -3.43
CA ARG A 99 18.20 0.59 -4.80
C ARG A 99 17.92 1.87 -5.57
N LEU A 100 17.32 2.87 -4.93
CA LEU A 100 16.99 4.16 -5.54
C LEU A 100 18.24 4.97 -5.86
N TRP A 101 19.26 4.92 -5.00
CA TRP A 101 20.53 5.60 -5.26
C TRP A 101 21.33 4.95 -6.40
N MET A 102 21.17 3.63 -6.57
CA MET A 102 21.83 2.85 -7.62
C MET A 102 21.07 2.85 -8.96
N ILE A 103 19.90 3.51 -9.03
CA ILE A 103 19.10 3.71 -10.25
C ILE A 103 19.48 5.06 -10.88
#